data_AF-A0A1W2ABF3-F1
#
_entry.id   AF-A0A1W2ABF3-F1
#
_cell.length_a   1.000
_cell.length_b   1.000
_cell.length_c   1.000
_cell.angle_alpha   90.00
_cell.angle_beta   90.00
_cell.angle_gamma   90.00
#
_symmetry.space_group_name_H-M   'P 1'
#
loop_
_entity.id
_entity.type
_entity.pdbx_description
1 polymer ?
#
loop_
_entity_poly.entity_id
_entity_poly.type
_entity_poly.pdbx_seq_one_letter_code
_entity_poly.pdbx_strand_id
1 'polypeptide(L)'
;MMKKTVFLILAAVMILTASIAAAKTVEPESTETDGLAGVTVHATVGEYDAQTKTFTVTLYDDDRFDIDNIEKLEAGDTLLAGGRLYRVKEKTEEESGDILIATEDGYEIVFFQVGDEDMIAQSTDDDRRYMHAFSILHLPPAAAIRYEDNSDPEKEEPVVTRGLENILKVKAEKEANSIGFDFYATIITLNENMEIEVIHQDFDVAQ
;
A
#
# COMPACT_ATOMS: atom_id res chain seq x y z
N MET A 1 -9.92 -66.94 -1.27
CA MET A 1 -10.50 -65.88 -0.41
C MET A 1 -9.50 -64.71 -0.26
N MET A 2 -8.94 -64.20 -1.38
CA MET A 2 -7.76 -63.30 -1.38
C MET A 2 -7.86 -62.14 -2.40
N LYS A 3 -9.06 -61.90 -2.98
CA LYS A 3 -9.25 -60.86 -4.01
C LYS A 3 -9.91 -59.57 -3.49
N LYS A 4 -10.53 -59.59 -2.30
CA LYS A 4 -11.23 -58.41 -1.74
C LYS A 4 -10.30 -57.44 -0.99
N THR A 5 -9.20 -57.94 -0.42
CA THR A 5 -8.28 -57.11 0.39
C THR A 5 -7.36 -56.24 -0.48
N VAL A 6 -6.98 -56.71 -1.67
CA VAL A 6 -6.13 -55.94 -2.60
C VAL A 6 -6.88 -54.77 -3.25
N PHE A 7 -8.19 -54.92 -3.47
CA PHE A 7 -9.02 -53.85 -4.03
C PHE A 7 -9.25 -52.68 -3.06
N LEU A 8 -9.31 -52.94 -1.75
CA LEU A 8 -9.45 -51.87 -0.75
C LEU A 8 -8.15 -51.06 -0.55
N ILE A 9 -6.98 -51.69 -0.68
CA ILE A 9 -5.70 -50.98 -0.56
C ILE A 9 -5.47 -50.10 -1.79
N LEU A 10 -5.86 -50.54 -2.98
CA LEU A 10 -5.75 -49.73 -4.20
C LEU A 10 -6.72 -48.53 -4.20
N ALA A 11 -7.91 -48.68 -3.60
CA ALA A 11 -8.83 -47.56 -3.39
C ALA A 11 -8.32 -46.58 -2.32
N ALA A 12 -7.69 -47.07 -1.25
CA ALA A 12 -7.08 -46.21 -0.22
C ALA A 12 -5.85 -45.44 -0.73
N VAL A 13 -5.09 -46.01 -1.66
CA VAL A 13 -3.95 -45.33 -2.31
C VAL A 13 -4.40 -44.35 -3.39
N MET A 14 -5.52 -44.59 -4.08
CA MET A 14 -6.10 -43.62 -5.03
C MET A 14 -6.86 -42.46 -4.37
N ILE A 15 -7.29 -42.59 -3.11
CA ILE A 15 -7.89 -41.46 -2.35
C ILE A 15 -6.80 -40.56 -1.73
N LEU A 16 -5.55 -41.03 -1.62
CA LEU A 16 -4.41 -40.23 -1.15
C LEU A 16 -3.60 -39.57 -2.28
N THR A 17 -4.15 -39.54 -3.50
CA THR A 17 -3.78 -38.55 -4.51
C THR A 17 -4.93 -37.58 -4.68
N ALA A 18 -5.50 -37.09 -3.57
CA ALA A 18 -5.95 -35.71 -3.58
C ALA A 18 -4.72 -34.92 -4.02
N SER A 19 -4.78 -34.37 -5.22
CA SER A 19 -3.84 -33.40 -5.75
C SER A 19 -3.52 -32.43 -4.61
N ILE A 20 -2.35 -32.60 -3.98
CA ILE A 20 -1.75 -31.53 -3.20
C ILE A 20 -1.40 -30.53 -4.30
N ALA A 21 -2.36 -29.66 -4.63
CA ALA A 21 -2.08 -28.48 -5.43
C ALA A 21 -0.88 -27.85 -4.74
N ALA A 22 0.22 -27.70 -5.48
CA ALA A 22 1.39 -27.05 -4.93
C ALA A 22 0.93 -25.66 -4.50
N ALA A 23 1.06 -25.37 -3.19
CA ALA A 23 0.73 -24.05 -2.66
C ALA A 23 1.44 -23.02 -3.53
N LYS A 24 0.67 -22.10 -4.11
CA LYS A 24 1.22 -21.02 -4.94
C LYS A 24 1.57 -19.84 -4.05
N THR A 25 2.48 -19.00 -4.55
CA THR A 25 2.74 -17.69 -3.99
C THR A 25 2.13 -16.65 -4.92
N VAL A 26 1.29 -15.79 -4.38
CA VAL A 26 0.86 -14.56 -5.03
C VAL A 26 1.75 -13.43 -4.54
N GLU A 27 2.31 -12.68 -5.47
CA GLU A 27 3.24 -11.57 -5.23
C GLU A 27 2.61 -10.28 -5.75
N PRO A 28 2.97 -9.11 -5.19
CA PRO A 28 2.47 -7.85 -5.71
C PRO A 28 3.04 -7.65 -7.12
N GLU A 29 2.24 -7.02 -7.97
CA GLU A 29 2.69 -6.59 -9.26
C GLU A 29 3.77 -5.52 -9.08
N SER A 30 4.86 -5.66 -9.83
CA SER A 30 5.89 -4.62 -9.85
C SER A 30 5.31 -3.41 -10.57
N THR A 31 4.98 -2.40 -9.80
CA THR A 31 4.85 -1.01 -10.23
C THR A 31 6.26 -0.47 -10.53
N GLU A 32 6.93 -1.03 -11.55
CA GLU A 32 7.93 -0.22 -12.25
C GLU A 32 7.14 0.97 -12.79
N THR A 33 7.12 2.06 -12.02
CA THR A 33 6.33 3.25 -12.31
C THR A 33 6.83 3.77 -13.66
N ASP A 34 6.08 3.44 -14.71
CA ASP A 34 6.32 3.88 -16.08
C ASP A 34 6.16 5.41 -16.15
N GLY A 35 7.22 6.11 -15.73
CA GLY A 35 7.27 7.56 -15.59
C GLY A 35 6.52 8.09 -14.37
N LEU A 36 7.24 8.71 -13.43
CA LEU A 36 6.64 9.42 -12.30
C LEU A 36 6.10 10.83 -12.67
N ALA A 37 6.24 11.22 -13.93
CA ALA A 37 5.80 12.51 -14.42
C ALA A 37 4.27 12.60 -14.47
N GLY A 38 3.69 13.59 -13.79
CA GLY A 38 2.24 13.81 -13.75
C GLY A 38 1.49 12.81 -12.86
N VAL A 39 2.21 12.01 -12.06
CA VAL A 39 1.61 11.03 -11.15
C VAL A 39 1.44 11.64 -9.77
N THR A 40 0.32 11.29 -9.15
CA THR A 40 -0.02 11.61 -7.77
C THR A 40 0.33 10.39 -6.91
N VAL A 41 1.21 10.55 -5.93
CA VAL A 41 1.72 9.44 -5.09
C VAL A 41 1.67 9.79 -3.60
N HIS A 42 1.52 8.76 -2.76
CA HIS A 42 1.68 8.88 -1.31
C HIS A 42 3.13 9.19 -0.94
N ALA A 43 3.33 10.04 0.06
CA ALA A 43 4.69 10.47 0.42
C ALA A 43 4.83 10.93 1.86
N THR A 44 6.04 10.84 2.42
CA THR A 44 6.42 11.51 3.67
C THR A 44 7.43 12.60 3.36
N VAL A 45 7.21 13.79 3.93
CA VAL A 45 8.18 14.90 3.86
C VAL A 45 9.04 14.87 5.13
N GLY A 46 10.32 14.56 4.95
CA GLY A 46 11.32 14.43 5.99
C GLY A 46 12.00 15.74 6.41
N GLU A 47 13.16 15.62 7.06
CA GLU A 47 13.92 16.76 7.59
C GLU A 47 14.56 17.62 6.50
N TYR A 48 14.79 18.89 6.84
CA TYR A 48 15.54 19.84 6.02
C TYR A 48 17.03 19.81 6.39
N ASP A 49 17.88 19.52 5.41
CA ASP A 49 19.32 19.61 5.51
C ASP A 49 19.78 21.03 5.15
N ALA A 50 20.24 21.78 6.16
CA ALA A 50 20.72 23.14 6.01
C ALA A 50 22.08 23.25 5.26
N GLN A 51 22.88 22.18 5.20
CA GLN A 51 24.18 22.19 4.52
C GLN A 51 23.99 22.10 3.00
N THR A 52 23.16 21.16 2.55
CA THR A 52 22.84 20.97 1.14
C THR A 52 21.68 21.86 0.68
N LYS A 53 20.96 22.47 1.63
CA LYS A 53 19.71 23.20 1.40
C LYS A 53 18.72 22.31 0.66
N THR A 54 18.45 21.12 1.19
CA THR A 54 17.48 20.20 0.60
C THR A 54 16.55 19.67 1.68
N PHE A 55 15.40 19.16 1.27
CA PHE A 55 14.56 18.34 2.15
C PHE A 55 14.37 16.97 1.52
N THR A 56 14.13 15.98 2.37
CA THR A 56 13.91 14.59 1.92
C THR A 56 12.42 14.36 1.70
N VAL A 57 12.10 13.68 0.61
CA VAL A 57 10.74 13.18 0.35
C VAL A 57 10.84 11.69 0.08
N THR A 58 10.15 10.89 0.88
CA THR A 58 10.00 9.45 0.66
C THR A 58 8.71 9.24 -0.11
N LEU A 59 8.78 8.61 -1.28
CA LEU A 59 7.60 8.22 -2.06
C LEU A 59 7.26 6.77 -1.76
N TYR A 60 5.97 6.52 -1.58
CA TYR A 60 5.42 5.21 -1.25
C TYR A 60 4.52 4.72 -2.36
N ASP A 61 4.63 3.43 -2.62
CA ASP A 61 3.75 2.73 -3.54
C ASP A 61 3.05 1.61 -2.77
N ASP A 62 1.81 1.36 -3.19
CA ASP A 62 0.96 0.35 -2.62
C ASP A 62 1.24 -0.98 -3.29
N ASP A 63 1.28 -2.06 -2.51
CA ASP A 63 1.28 -3.39 -3.09
C ASP A 63 -0.03 -3.61 -3.87
N ARG A 64 0.09 -3.63 -5.20
CA ARG A 64 -1.01 -3.92 -6.13
C ARG A 64 -1.02 -5.37 -6.52
N PHE A 65 -2.20 -5.92 -6.73
CA PHE A 65 -2.38 -7.31 -7.12
C PHE A 65 -3.41 -7.40 -8.22
N ASP A 66 -3.14 -8.22 -9.22
CA ASP A 66 -4.13 -8.64 -10.19
C ASP A 66 -5.31 -9.32 -9.48
N ILE A 67 -6.53 -8.81 -9.74
CA ILE A 67 -7.77 -9.28 -9.12
C ILE A 67 -7.97 -10.79 -9.29
N ASP A 68 -7.65 -11.28 -10.48
CA ASP A 68 -7.78 -12.66 -10.92
C ASP A 68 -6.88 -13.61 -10.10
N ASN A 69 -5.74 -13.12 -9.60
CA ASN A 69 -4.83 -13.86 -8.73
C ASN A 69 -5.33 -13.91 -7.28
N ILE A 70 -5.88 -12.80 -6.78
CA ILE A 70 -6.46 -12.71 -5.43
C ILE A 70 -7.74 -13.53 -5.32
N GLU A 71 -8.65 -13.42 -6.29
CA GLU A 71 -9.87 -14.22 -6.35
C GLU A 71 -9.59 -15.73 -6.37
N LYS A 72 -8.44 -16.16 -6.91
CA LYS A 72 -8.03 -17.57 -6.94
C LYS A 72 -7.17 -17.99 -5.75
N LEU A 73 -6.96 -17.15 -4.73
CA LEU A 73 -6.27 -17.56 -3.50
C LEU A 73 -7.11 -18.57 -2.73
N GLU A 74 -6.44 -19.61 -2.24
CA GLU A 74 -7.04 -20.68 -1.43
C GLU A 74 -6.26 -20.92 -0.13
N ALA A 75 -6.89 -21.59 0.84
CA ALA A 75 -6.22 -21.96 2.08
C ALA A 75 -4.97 -22.82 1.82
N GLY A 76 -3.86 -22.43 2.43
CA GLY A 76 -2.55 -23.07 2.26
C GLY A 76 -1.64 -22.40 1.24
N ASP A 77 -2.17 -21.52 0.38
CA ASP A 77 -1.39 -20.63 -0.47
C ASP A 77 -0.63 -19.59 0.36
N THR A 78 0.32 -18.91 -0.29
CA THR A 78 1.11 -17.84 0.32
C THR A 78 0.89 -16.53 -0.42
N LEU A 79 0.86 -15.42 0.30
CA LEU A 79 0.75 -14.06 -0.20
C LEU A 79 1.99 -13.27 0.27
N LEU A 80 2.71 -12.64 -0.65
CA LEU A 80 3.72 -11.65 -0.31
C LEU A 80 3.05 -10.27 -0.24
N ALA A 81 3.04 -9.63 0.93
CA ALA A 81 2.52 -8.27 1.10
C ALA A 81 3.40 -7.51 2.11
N GLY A 82 3.72 -6.25 1.83
CA GLY A 82 4.61 -5.40 2.61
C GLY A 82 5.99 -6.01 2.85
N GLY A 83 6.49 -6.78 1.88
CA GLY A 83 7.74 -7.52 2.00
C GLY A 83 7.72 -8.72 2.97
N ARG A 84 6.54 -9.15 3.43
CA ARG A 84 6.35 -10.33 4.29
C ARG A 84 5.48 -11.39 3.62
N LEU A 85 5.87 -12.66 3.76
CA LEU A 85 5.06 -13.80 3.32
C LEU A 85 4.03 -14.18 4.40
N TYR A 86 2.77 -14.26 3.98
CA TYR A 86 1.61 -14.66 4.77
C TYR A 86 1.03 -15.95 4.23
N ARG A 87 0.69 -16.90 5.11
CA ARG A 87 0.02 -18.14 4.70
C ARG A 87 -1.48 -17.99 4.87
N VAL A 88 -2.22 -18.20 3.79
CA VAL A 88 -3.68 -18.07 3.77
C VAL A 88 -4.28 -19.17 4.61
N LYS A 89 -5.07 -18.79 5.61
CA LYS A 89 -5.87 -19.71 6.41
C LYS A 89 -7.30 -19.76 5.87
N GLU A 90 -7.87 -18.59 5.57
CA GLU A 90 -9.26 -18.44 5.14
C GLU A 90 -9.39 -17.19 4.26
N LYS A 91 -10.32 -17.25 3.30
CA LYS A 91 -10.70 -16.14 2.43
C LYS A 91 -12.21 -15.94 2.52
N THR A 92 -12.62 -14.69 2.68
CA THR A 92 -14.02 -14.26 2.68
C THR A 92 -14.19 -13.16 1.65
N GLU A 93 -15.21 -13.28 0.81
CA GLU A 93 -15.63 -12.23 -0.11
C GLU A 93 -16.82 -11.49 0.51
N GLU A 94 -16.69 -10.18 0.70
CA GLU A 94 -17.73 -9.32 1.25
C GLU A 94 -18.71 -8.86 0.17
N GLU A 95 -19.91 -8.43 0.56
CA GLU A 95 -20.92 -7.91 -0.39
C GLU A 95 -20.44 -6.65 -1.15
N SER A 96 -19.47 -5.92 -0.58
CA SER A 96 -18.83 -4.76 -1.21
C SER A 96 -17.94 -5.13 -2.40
N GLY A 97 -17.56 -6.41 -2.53
CA GLY A 97 -16.51 -6.86 -3.45
C GLY A 97 -15.12 -6.88 -2.82
N ASP A 98 -14.99 -6.47 -1.55
CA ASP A 98 -13.72 -6.58 -0.82
C ASP A 98 -13.40 -8.03 -0.48
N ILE A 99 -12.12 -8.39 -0.52
CA ILE A 99 -11.67 -9.73 -0.19
C ILE A 99 -10.88 -9.69 1.11
N LEU A 100 -11.37 -10.37 2.14
CA LEU A 100 -10.69 -10.53 3.42
C LEU A 100 -9.90 -11.84 3.43
N ILE A 101 -8.61 -11.76 3.72
CA ILE A 101 -7.71 -12.90 3.91
C ILE A 101 -7.31 -12.97 5.37
N ALA A 102 -7.78 -14.00 6.07
CA ALA A 102 -7.26 -14.36 7.37
C ALA A 102 -6.03 -15.26 7.20
N THR A 103 -4.96 -14.93 7.90
CA THR A 103 -3.65 -15.60 7.80
C THR A 103 -3.43 -16.57 8.97
N GLU A 104 -2.59 -17.59 8.79
CA GLU A 104 -2.29 -18.57 9.84
C GLU A 104 -1.63 -17.95 11.08
N ASP A 105 -0.91 -16.85 10.91
CA ASP A 105 -0.24 -16.08 11.97
C ASP A 105 -1.14 -15.01 12.62
N GLY A 106 -2.42 -14.97 12.24
CA GLY A 106 -3.46 -14.20 12.95
C GLY A 106 -3.63 -12.76 12.48
N TYR A 107 -3.09 -12.40 11.31
CA TYR A 107 -3.40 -11.13 10.63
C TYR A 107 -4.60 -11.28 9.70
N GLU A 108 -5.32 -10.18 9.51
CA GLU A 108 -6.33 -10.06 8.45
C GLU A 108 -5.87 -9.02 7.44
N ILE A 109 -5.97 -9.38 6.16
CA ILE A 109 -5.59 -8.53 5.03
C ILE A 109 -6.85 -8.31 4.20
N VAL A 110 -7.27 -7.06 4.06
CA VAL A 110 -8.37 -6.62 3.24
C VAL A 110 -7.82 -6.19 1.88
N PHE A 111 -8.40 -6.71 0.81
CA PHE A 111 -8.14 -6.29 -0.55
C PHE A 111 -9.32 -5.44 -1.04
N PHE A 112 -9.00 -4.22 -1.45
CA PHE A 112 -9.96 -3.29 -2.05
C PHE A 112 -9.74 -3.24 -3.55
N GLN A 113 -10.82 -3.28 -4.33
CA GLN A 113 -10.73 -3.10 -5.76
C GLN A 113 -10.42 -1.64 -6.11
N VAL A 114 -9.45 -1.43 -6.99
CA VAL A 114 -9.09 -0.11 -7.52
C VAL A 114 -9.07 -0.16 -9.05
N GLY A 115 -10.08 0.46 -9.66
CA GLY A 115 -10.29 0.35 -11.11
C GLY A 115 -10.83 -1.02 -11.53
N ASP A 116 -10.53 -1.42 -12.76
CA ASP A 116 -11.13 -2.62 -13.37
C ASP A 116 -10.28 -3.89 -13.20
N GLU A 117 -8.97 -3.76 -12.95
CA GLU A 117 -8.01 -4.89 -13.00
C GLU A 117 -7.19 -5.07 -11.70
N ASP A 118 -7.06 -4.02 -10.88
CA ASP A 118 -6.17 -4.02 -9.72
C ASP A 118 -6.91 -4.15 -8.38
N MET A 119 -6.26 -4.80 -7.41
CA MET A 119 -6.60 -4.75 -5.99
C MET A 119 -5.44 -4.20 -5.16
N ILE A 120 -5.74 -3.39 -4.14
CA ILE A 120 -4.78 -2.89 -3.16
C ILE A 120 -4.98 -3.62 -1.82
N ALA A 121 -3.89 -4.09 -1.22
CA ALA A 121 -3.91 -4.77 0.07
C ALA A 121 -3.69 -3.81 1.25
N GLN A 122 -4.54 -3.92 2.28
CA GLN A 122 -4.38 -3.24 3.57
C GLN A 122 -4.59 -4.26 4.70
N SER A 123 -3.87 -4.12 5.81
CA SER A 123 -4.10 -4.94 7.00
C SER A 123 -5.11 -4.26 7.93
N THR A 124 -5.95 -5.03 8.65
CA THR A 124 -6.90 -4.50 9.65
C THR A 124 -6.22 -3.95 10.92
N ASP A 125 -4.91 -4.15 11.06
CA ASP A 125 -4.04 -3.32 11.91
C ASP A 125 -3.90 -1.96 11.21
N ASP A 126 -4.74 -0.98 11.57
CA ASP A 126 -4.87 0.38 10.98
C ASP A 126 -3.53 1.09 10.69
N ASP A 127 -2.46 0.70 11.39
CA ASP A 127 -1.11 1.25 11.22
C ASP A 127 -0.32 0.66 10.03
N ARG A 128 -0.87 -0.34 9.29
CA ARG A 128 -0.14 -1.05 8.23
C ARG A 128 -0.94 -1.18 6.93
N ARG A 129 -0.99 -0.11 6.14
CA ARG A 129 -1.08 -0.30 4.68
C ARG A 129 0.23 -0.94 4.22
N TYR A 130 0.16 -1.92 3.32
CA TYR A 130 1.34 -2.60 2.79
C TYR A 130 1.99 -1.74 1.73
N MET A 131 2.64 -0.68 2.21
CA MET A 131 3.32 0.30 1.39
C MET A 131 4.81 0.08 1.47
N HIS A 132 5.47 0.23 0.34
CA HIS A 132 6.92 0.18 0.27
C HIS A 132 7.48 1.51 -0.23
N ALA A 133 8.53 1.97 0.43
CA ALA A 133 9.28 3.12 -0.07
C ALA A 133 9.99 2.70 -1.35
N PHE A 134 9.52 3.18 -2.50
CA PHE A 134 10.12 2.85 -3.79
C PHE A 134 11.13 3.92 -4.24
N SER A 135 11.06 5.14 -3.68
CA SER A 135 12.00 6.22 -4.00
C SER A 135 12.22 7.18 -2.82
N ILE A 136 13.44 7.72 -2.73
CA ILE A 136 13.81 8.79 -1.80
C ILE A 136 14.38 9.94 -2.63
N LEU A 137 13.71 11.08 -2.58
CA LEU A 137 14.09 12.27 -3.31
C LEU A 137 14.77 13.27 -2.37
N HIS A 138 15.94 13.76 -2.78
CA HIS A 138 16.59 14.92 -2.14
C HIS A 138 16.35 16.14 -3.02
N LEU A 139 15.49 17.04 -2.55
CA LEU A 139 14.99 18.12 -3.40
C LEU A 139 15.47 19.48 -2.92
N PRO A 140 15.92 20.35 -3.84
CA PRO A 140 16.24 21.73 -3.49
C PRO A 140 14.96 22.50 -3.11
N PRO A 141 15.08 23.64 -2.42
CA PRO A 141 14.00 24.62 -2.31
C PRO A 141 13.56 25.07 -3.69
N ALA A 142 12.46 24.52 -4.17
CA ALA A 142 11.75 25.11 -5.29
C ALA A 142 10.89 26.27 -4.75
N ALA A 143 11.15 27.47 -5.26
CA ALA A 143 10.39 28.67 -4.91
C ALA A 143 8.91 28.57 -5.32
N ALA A 144 8.59 27.66 -6.25
CA ALA A 144 7.28 27.45 -6.81
C ALA A 144 6.45 26.34 -6.14
N ILE A 145 6.99 25.61 -5.15
CA ILE A 145 6.23 24.53 -4.48
C ILE A 145 4.99 25.13 -3.83
N ARG A 146 3.85 24.49 -4.09
CA ARG A 146 2.56 24.77 -3.45
C ARG A 146 2.27 23.70 -2.40
N TYR A 147 1.93 24.13 -1.20
CA TYR A 147 1.40 23.27 -0.15
C TYR A 147 -0.09 23.58 0.03
N GLU A 148 -0.92 22.55 0.05
CA GLU A 148 -2.36 22.64 0.24
C GLU A 148 -2.74 21.87 1.50
N ASP A 149 -3.26 22.55 2.51
CA ASP A 149 -3.70 21.95 3.77
C ASP A 149 -5.22 21.87 3.80
N ASN A 150 -5.74 20.65 3.67
CA ASN A 150 -7.16 20.31 3.80
C ASN A 150 -7.47 19.62 5.15
N SER A 151 -6.56 19.70 6.13
CA SER A 151 -6.71 19.01 7.42
C SER A 151 -7.75 19.64 8.37
N ASP A 152 -8.36 20.77 8.02
CA ASP A 152 -9.37 21.46 8.83
C ASP A 152 -10.76 21.23 8.22
N PRO A 153 -11.59 20.31 8.78
CA PRO A 153 -12.88 19.94 8.20
C PRO A 153 -13.91 21.08 8.20
N GLU A 154 -13.67 22.14 8.97
CA GLU A 154 -14.55 23.32 9.02
C GLU A 154 -14.23 24.34 7.89
N LYS A 155 -13.17 24.11 7.11
CA LYS A 155 -12.83 24.95 5.96
C LYS A 155 -13.39 24.36 4.66
N GLU A 156 -14.09 25.20 3.89
CA GLU A 156 -14.60 24.82 2.57
C GLU A 156 -13.50 24.76 1.49
N GLU A 157 -12.36 25.41 1.72
CA GLU A 157 -11.25 25.50 0.78
C GLU A 157 -9.91 25.23 1.50
N PRO A 158 -8.95 24.55 0.84
CA PRO A 158 -7.67 24.23 1.44
C PRO A 158 -6.85 25.50 1.71
N VAL A 159 -6.08 25.50 2.80
CA VAL A 159 -5.13 26.59 3.08
C VAL A 159 -3.89 26.43 2.21
N VAL A 160 -3.68 27.38 1.30
CA VAL A 160 -2.57 27.34 0.35
C VAL A 160 -1.36 28.11 0.88
N THR A 161 -0.23 27.41 1.02
CA THR A 161 1.08 27.98 1.35
C THR A 161 2.04 27.84 0.17
N ARG A 162 2.90 28.83 -0.06
CA ARG A 162 3.87 28.82 -1.17
C ARG A 162 5.30 29.04 -0.68
N GLY A 163 6.23 28.36 -1.35
CA GLY A 163 7.66 28.48 -1.13
C GLY A 163 8.16 27.65 0.05
N LEU A 164 9.35 27.04 -0.09
CA LEU A 164 9.85 26.04 0.86
C LEU A 164 9.90 26.54 2.31
N GLU A 165 10.38 27.77 2.55
CA GLU A 165 10.54 28.28 3.92
C GLU A 165 9.22 28.30 4.71
N ASN A 166 8.12 28.70 4.06
CA ASN A 166 6.81 28.70 4.70
C ASN A 166 6.28 27.28 4.91
N ILE A 167 6.54 26.37 3.97
CA ILE A 167 6.14 24.96 4.09
C ILE A 167 6.88 24.28 5.26
N LEU A 168 8.18 24.53 5.40
CA LEU A 168 8.97 24.02 6.52
C LEU A 168 8.50 24.58 7.86
N LYS A 169 8.05 25.83 7.88
CA LYS A 169 7.46 26.42 9.08
C LYS A 169 6.15 25.72 9.46
N VAL A 170 5.26 25.48 8.49
CA VAL A 170 4.02 24.72 8.72
C VAL A 170 4.34 23.30 9.21
N LYS A 171 5.33 22.63 8.61
CA LYS A 171 5.81 21.32 9.07
C LYS A 171 6.21 21.34 10.54
N ALA A 172 7.07 22.29 10.92
CA ALA A 172 7.56 22.39 12.29
C ALA A 172 6.42 22.71 13.29
N GLU A 173 5.46 23.53 12.87
CA GLU A 173 4.24 23.81 13.66
C GLU A 173 3.36 22.56 13.81
N LYS A 174 3.24 21.73 12.77
CA LYS A 174 2.49 20.47 12.83
C LYS A 174 3.23 19.40 13.63
N GLU A 175 4.54 19.23 13.48
CA GLU A 175 5.35 18.28 14.29
C GLU A 175 5.35 18.60 15.79
N ALA A 176 5.20 19.87 16.16
CA ALA A 176 5.06 20.25 17.56
C ALA A 176 3.70 19.84 18.15
N ASN A 177 2.69 19.64 17.31
CA ASN A 177 1.30 19.39 17.70
C ASN A 177 0.75 18.02 17.19
N SER A 178 1.54 17.26 16.44
CA SER A 178 1.23 16.03 15.70
C SER A 178 2.54 15.29 15.34
N ILE A 179 2.47 14.11 14.70
CA ILE A 179 3.62 13.31 14.22
C ILE A 179 4.25 13.80 12.91
N GLY A 180 3.91 15.02 12.45
CA GLY A 180 4.44 15.61 11.22
C GLY A 180 3.57 15.36 9.99
N PHE A 181 4.19 15.23 8.81
CA PHE A 181 3.49 14.87 7.57
C PHE A 181 3.35 13.35 7.50
N ASP A 182 2.19 12.84 7.90
CA ASP A 182 1.84 11.44 7.74
C ASP A 182 1.65 11.11 6.25
N PHE A 183 2.15 9.96 5.80
CA PHE A 183 2.06 9.56 4.39
C PHE A 183 0.65 9.22 3.94
N TYR A 184 -0.22 8.73 4.85
CA TYR A 184 -1.63 8.49 4.55
C TYR A 184 -2.35 9.80 4.19
N ALA A 185 -1.96 10.87 4.89
CA ALA A 185 -2.48 12.21 4.71
C ALA A 185 -1.74 13.01 3.64
N THR A 186 -0.61 12.54 3.11
CA THR A 186 0.28 13.39 2.29
C THR A 186 0.45 12.80 0.89
N ILE A 187 0.06 13.61 -0.09
CA ILE A 187 0.08 13.29 -1.51
C ILE A 187 0.96 14.31 -2.23
N ILE A 188 1.80 13.85 -3.15
CA ILE A 188 2.70 14.71 -3.93
C ILE A 188 2.43 14.56 -5.41
N THR A 189 2.42 15.69 -6.11
CA THR A 189 2.34 15.76 -7.58
C THR A 189 3.67 16.20 -8.16
N LEU A 190 4.19 15.39 -9.09
CA LEU A 190 5.42 15.67 -9.84
C LEU A 190 5.08 16.21 -11.23
N ASN A 191 5.79 17.25 -11.67
CA ASN A 191 5.64 17.78 -13.03
C ASN A 191 6.38 16.90 -14.08
N GLU A 192 6.29 17.28 -15.35
CA GLU A 192 6.96 16.58 -16.46
C GLU A 192 8.49 16.51 -16.35
N ASN A 193 9.09 17.38 -15.54
CA ASN A 193 10.53 17.41 -15.26
C ASN A 193 10.91 16.70 -13.95
N MET A 194 9.98 15.95 -13.34
CA MET A 194 10.18 15.24 -12.07
C MET A 194 10.41 16.16 -10.86
N GLU A 195 9.94 17.41 -10.94
CA GLU A 195 9.97 18.34 -9.82
C GLU A 195 8.64 18.32 -9.09
N ILE A 196 8.66 18.47 -7.76
CA ILE A 196 7.42 18.61 -6.98
C ILE A 196 6.75 19.93 -7.33
N GLU A 197 5.51 19.85 -7.81
CA GLU A 197 4.65 21.00 -8.03
C GLU A 197 3.76 21.28 -6.80
N VAL A 198 3.16 20.22 -6.26
CA VAL A 198 2.18 20.29 -5.16
C VAL A 198 2.48 19.25 -4.09
N ILE A 199 2.43 19.68 -2.83
CA ILE A 199 2.32 18.82 -1.65
C ILE A 199 0.91 19.05 -1.10
N HIS A 200 0.06 18.06 -1.21
CA HIS A 200 -1.31 18.09 -0.72
C HIS A 200 -1.38 17.30 0.58
N GLN A 201 -1.80 17.94 1.67
CA GLN A 201 -2.10 17.28 2.92
C GLN A 201 -3.61 17.22 3.10
N ASP A 202 -4.17 16.02 3.11
CA ASP A 202 -5.57 15.77 3.39
C ASP A 202 -5.78 15.33 4.85
N PHE A 203 -6.99 15.50 5.36
CA PHE A 203 -7.39 14.85 6.61
C PHE A 203 -7.75 13.40 6.28
N ASP A 204 -6.84 12.43 6.44
CA ASP A 204 -7.27 11.05 6.26
C ASP A 204 -8.04 10.55 7.50
N VAL A 205 -9.17 9.94 7.18
CA VAL A 205 -10.27 9.56 8.03
C VAL A 205 -9.91 8.25 8.71
N ALA A 206 -9.00 8.30 9.68
CA ALA A 206 -8.91 7.22 10.66
C ALA A 206 -10.15 7.32 11.57
N GLN A 207 -11.28 6.80 11.10
CA GLN A 207 -12.44 6.40 11.93
C GLN A 207 -12.67 4.91 11.78
#